data_AF-A0A969T9H5-F1
#
_entry.id   AF-A0A969T9H5-F1
#
_cell.length_a   1.000
_cell.length_b   1.000
_cell.length_c   1.000
_cell.angle_alpha   90.00
_cell.angle_beta   90.00
_cell.angle_gamma   90.00
#
_symmetry.space_group_name_H-M   'P 1'
#
loop_
_entity.id
_entity.type
_entity.pdbx_description
1 polymer ?
#
loop_
_entity_poly.entity_id
_entity_poly.type
_entity_poly.pdbx_seq_one_letter_code
_entity_poly.pdbx_strand_id
1 'polypeptide(L)'
;MPGCEVAMLNDYLAGAIPQTIERGRVLMASIRRDLPRDYDALRTTCKQRVNEEIEALQKLQKKDICNLEAWREFKRIVANMDLIETVGVAALNRASSADHRLNVLLEKIAREIDYPLLTPTVISLSQQYFCIYRQFNLLCIPLVEGHFLLHLPDLYHELAHPFLLRKTIP
;
A
#
# COMPACT_ATOMS: atom_id res chain seq x y z
N MET A 1 36.83 0.07 18.78
CA MET A 1 37.01 0.60 17.41
C MET A 1 35.64 0.98 16.82
N PRO A 2 35.08 2.16 17.15
CA PRO A 2 33.76 2.58 16.67
C PRO A 2 33.76 3.32 15.31
N GLY A 3 34.91 3.81 14.84
CA GLY A 3 34.98 4.62 13.61
C GLY A 3 34.84 3.84 12.29
N CYS A 4 35.17 2.54 12.27
CA CYS A 4 35.13 1.72 11.05
C CYS A 4 33.68 1.34 10.67
N GLU A 5 32.82 1.08 11.66
CA GLU A 5 31.42 0.72 11.44
C GLU A 5 30.57 1.89 10.91
N VAL A 6 30.85 3.11 11.38
CA VAL A 6 30.14 4.32 10.92
C VAL A 6 30.51 4.65 9.47
N ALA A 7 31.78 4.48 9.09
CA ALA A 7 32.22 4.68 7.71
C ALA A 7 31.55 3.69 6.73
N MET A 8 31.50 2.40 7.08
CA MET A 8 30.83 1.39 6.24
C MET A 8 29.32 1.64 6.10
N LEU A 9 28.65 2.09 7.17
CA LEU A 9 27.22 2.43 7.11
C LEU A 9 26.95 3.63 6.20
N ASN A 10 27.84 4.62 6.21
CA ASN A 10 27.73 5.78 5.33
C ASN A 10 27.91 5.40 3.86
N ASP A 11 28.91 4.58 3.54
CA ASP A 11 29.15 4.11 2.18
C ASP A 11 27.96 3.27 1.67
N TYR A 12 27.40 2.43 2.54
CA TYR A 12 26.18 1.68 2.23
C TYR A 12 25.01 2.61 1.92
N LEU A 13 24.71 3.59 2.79
CA LEU A 13 23.59 4.50 2.61
C LEU A 13 23.78 5.42 1.40
N ALA A 14 25.01 5.85 1.12
CA ALA A 14 25.36 6.64 -0.06
C ALA A 14 25.03 5.90 -1.37
N GLY A 15 25.15 4.57 -1.40
CA GLY A 15 24.73 3.74 -2.55
C GLY A 15 23.25 3.35 -2.52
N ALA A 16 22.73 2.95 -1.36
CA ALA A 16 21.39 2.40 -1.21
C ALA A 16 20.28 3.45 -1.39
N ILE A 17 20.49 4.70 -0.96
CA ILE A 17 19.49 5.77 -1.11
C ILE A 17 19.22 6.06 -2.60
N PRO A 18 20.22 6.36 -3.46
CA PRO A 18 19.99 6.54 -4.89
C PRO A 18 19.32 5.35 -5.58
N GLN A 19 19.74 4.13 -5.25
CA GLN A 19 19.13 2.91 -5.77
C GLN A 19 17.64 2.83 -5.40
N THR A 20 17.29 3.14 -4.14
CA THR A 20 15.91 3.07 -3.65
C THR A 20 15.03 4.16 -4.28
N ILE A 21 15.59 5.35 -4.53
CA ILE A 21 14.92 6.41 -5.30
C ILE A 21 14.61 5.92 -6.72
N GLU A 22 15.57 5.30 -7.39
CA GLU A 22 15.37 4.78 -8.74
C GLU A 22 14.34 3.65 -8.77
N ARG A 23 14.37 2.75 -7.77
CA ARG A 23 13.32 1.74 -7.56
C ARG A 23 11.94 2.39 -7.45
N GLY A 24 11.81 3.47 -6.69
CA GLY A 24 10.55 4.23 -6.59
C GLY A 24 10.08 4.78 -7.94
N ARG A 25 10.99 5.33 -8.76
CA ARG A 25 10.64 5.84 -10.10
C ARG A 25 10.16 4.74 -11.04
N VAL A 26 10.87 3.61 -11.06
CA VAL A 26 10.45 2.42 -11.83
C VAL A 26 9.08 1.93 -11.34
N LEU A 27 8.87 1.90 -10.03
CA LEU A 27 7.59 1.51 -9.44
C LEU A 27 6.45 2.44 -9.90
N MET A 28 6.65 3.76 -9.89
CA MET A 28 5.67 4.73 -10.41
C MET A 28 5.36 4.49 -11.88
N ALA A 29 6.37 4.20 -12.70
CA ALA A 29 6.20 3.94 -14.12
C ALA A 29 5.42 2.63 -14.38
N SER A 30 5.54 1.65 -13.49
CA SER A 30 4.84 0.36 -13.58
C SER A 30 3.34 0.45 -13.25
N ILE A 31 2.88 1.54 -12.64
CA ILE A 31 1.47 1.70 -12.26
C ILE A 31 0.59 1.82 -13.51
N ARG A 32 -0.25 0.80 -13.72
CA ARG A 32 -1.21 0.72 -14.83
C ARG A 32 -2.13 1.93 -14.91
N ARG A 33 -2.34 2.41 -16.15
CA ARG A 33 -3.20 3.56 -16.46
C ARG A 33 -4.53 3.16 -17.09
N ASP A 34 -4.60 1.95 -17.61
CA ASP A 34 -5.71 1.37 -18.39
C ASP A 34 -6.76 0.66 -17.51
N LEU A 35 -6.90 1.07 -16.26
CA LEU A 35 -7.84 0.46 -15.32
C LEU A 35 -9.17 1.23 -15.23
N PRO A 36 -10.28 0.54 -14.93
CA PRO A 36 -11.57 1.19 -14.63
C PRO A 36 -11.49 2.20 -13.48
N ARG A 37 -12.52 3.05 -13.38
CA ARG A 37 -12.59 4.13 -12.38
C ARG A 37 -12.54 3.66 -10.93
N ASP A 38 -12.98 2.43 -10.65
CA ASP A 38 -12.97 1.83 -9.31
C ASP A 38 -11.56 1.77 -8.70
N TYR A 39 -10.52 1.82 -9.54
CA TYR A 39 -9.11 1.76 -9.14
C TYR A 39 -8.47 3.15 -9.05
N ASP A 40 -9.17 4.23 -9.41
CA ASP A 40 -8.61 5.58 -9.48
C ASP A 40 -8.10 6.06 -8.12
N ALA A 41 -8.84 5.76 -7.04
CA ALA A 41 -8.44 6.07 -5.67
C ALA A 41 -7.15 5.33 -5.30
N LEU A 42 -7.11 4.00 -5.42
CA LEU A 42 -5.93 3.19 -5.15
C LEU A 42 -4.71 3.64 -5.97
N ARG A 43 -4.91 3.93 -7.26
CA ARG A 43 -3.86 4.41 -8.16
C ARG A 43 -3.29 5.75 -7.71
N THR A 44 -4.15 6.67 -7.31
CA THR A 44 -3.74 7.99 -6.82
C THR A 44 -2.98 7.85 -5.50
N THR A 45 -3.49 7.05 -4.57
CA THR A 45 -2.82 6.77 -3.29
C THR A 45 -1.45 6.12 -3.50
N CYS A 46 -1.32 5.12 -4.38
CA CYS A 46 -0.02 4.49 -4.67
C CYS A 46 0.98 5.51 -5.21
N LYS A 47 0.58 6.31 -6.21
CA LYS A 47 1.46 7.35 -6.78
C LYS A 47 1.89 8.39 -5.75
N GLN A 48 0.95 8.87 -4.95
CA GLN A 48 1.23 9.84 -3.91
C GLN A 48 2.21 9.28 -2.89
N ARG A 49 1.98 8.07 -2.39
CA ARG A 49 2.85 7.45 -1.39
C ARG A 49 4.25 7.17 -1.92
N VAL A 50 4.40 6.70 -3.16
CA VAL A 50 5.75 6.53 -3.74
C VAL A 50 6.49 7.87 -3.83
N ASN A 51 5.80 8.95 -4.23
CA ASN A 51 6.39 10.28 -4.25
C ASN A 51 6.82 10.74 -2.84
N GLU A 52 5.97 10.55 -1.83
CA GLU A 52 6.28 10.89 -0.43
C GLU A 52 7.54 10.17 0.07
N GLU A 53 7.69 8.88 -0.24
CA GLU A 53 8.87 8.10 0.13
C GLU A 53 10.13 8.53 -0.65
N ILE A 54 10.00 8.86 -1.94
CA ILE A 54 11.12 9.42 -2.73
C ILE A 54 11.57 10.77 -2.15
N GLU A 55 10.63 11.65 -1.80
CA GLU A 55 10.94 12.93 -1.16
C GLU A 55 11.61 12.74 0.20
N ALA A 56 11.17 11.75 0.98
CA ALA A 56 11.80 11.40 2.25
C ALA A 56 13.25 10.93 2.06
N LEU A 57 13.51 10.08 1.07
CA LEU A 57 14.87 9.65 0.70
C LEU A 57 15.75 10.81 0.26
N GLN A 58 15.23 11.74 -0.55
CA GLN A 58 15.96 12.93 -0.98
C GLN A 58 16.30 13.86 0.19
N LYS A 59 15.39 13.99 1.17
CA LYS A 59 15.66 14.74 2.41
C LYS A 59 16.73 14.03 3.24
N LEU A 60 16.66 12.71 3.34
CA LEU A 60 17.63 11.89 4.07
C LEU A 60 19.03 11.98 3.47
N GLN A 61 19.14 12.00 2.14
CA GLN A 61 20.42 12.15 1.43
C GLN A 61 21.14 13.47 1.74
N LYS A 62 20.38 14.53 2.04
CA LYS A 62 20.91 15.86 2.35
C LYS A 62 21.31 16.03 3.83
N LYS A 63 20.87 15.12 4.71
CA LYS A 63 21.27 15.11 6.13
C LYS A 63 22.65 14.46 6.26
N ASP A 64 23.41 14.85 7.28
CA ASP A 64 24.62 14.12 7.66
C ASP A 64 24.22 12.70 8.13
N ILE A 65 24.68 11.68 7.41
CA ILE A 65 24.17 10.31 7.44
C ILE A 65 24.70 9.52 8.66
N CYS A 66 25.58 10.12 9.46
CA CYS A 66 26.35 9.49 10.53
C CYS A 66 25.57 9.10 11.81
N ASN A 67 24.23 8.99 11.81
CA ASN A 67 23.47 8.62 13.01
C ASN A 67 22.53 7.41 12.83
N LEU A 68 22.29 6.69 13.93
CA LEU A 68 21.40 5.53 13.98
C LEU A 68 19.94 5.85 13.59
N GLU A 69 19.55 7.12 13.73
CA GLU A 69 18.22 7.62 13.39
C GLU A 69 18.02 7.64 11.86
N ALA A 70 19.01 8.10 11.10
CA ALA A 70 19.01 8.10 9.64
C ALA A 70 18.89 6.67 9.10
N TRP A 71 19.56 5.71 9.74
CA TRP A 71 19.42 4.30 9.40
C TRP A 71 18.01 3.74 9.67
N ARG A 72 17.42 4.09 10.81
CA ARG A 72 16.04 3.69 11.14
C ARG A 72 15.03 4.33 10.19
N GLU A 73 15.23 5.60 9.85
CA GLU A 73 14.42 6.34 8.88
C GLU A 73 14.50 5.66 7.51
N PHE A 74 15.71 5.35 7.03
CA PHE A 74 15.93 4.60 5.79
C PHE A 74 15.19 3.25 5.79
N LYS A 75 15.36 2.42 6.84
CA LYS A 75 14.68 1.12 6.93
C LYS A 75 13.16 1.25 6.87
N ARG A 76 12.60 2.27 7.53
CA ARG A 76 11.15 2.53 7.50
C ARG A 76 10.69 2.87 6.08
N ILE A 77 11.43 3.72 5.38
CA ILE A 77 11.12 4.10 3.99
C ILE A 77 11.19 2.86 3.08
N VAL A 78 12.23 2.03 3.22
CA VAL A 78 12.34 0.78 2.44
C VAL A 78 11.14 -0.14 2.69
N ALA A 79 10.77 -0.35 3.96
CA ALA A 79 9.62 -1.18 4.33
C ALA A 79 8.31 -0.63 3.77
N ASN A 80 8.11 0.70 3.80
CA ASN A 80 6.94 1.33 3.21
C ASN A 80 6.92 1.15 1.68
N MET A 81 8.07 1.32 1.02
CA MET A 81 8.19 1.15 -0.42
C MET A 81 7.93 -0.31 -0.83
N ASP A 82 8.44 -1.28 -0.07
CA ASP A 82 8.13 -2.71 -0.27
C ASP A 82 6.63 -2.95 -0.14
N LEU A 83 5.98 -2.38 0.87
CA LEU A 83 4.54 -2.52 1.09
C LEU A 83 3.70 -1.89 -0.04
N ILE A 84 4.12 -0.75 -0.58
CA ILE A 84 3.46 -0.14 -1.75
C ILE A 84 3.61 -1.05 -2.97
N GLU A 85 4.80 -1.62 -3.18
CA GLU A 85 5.08 -2.53 -4.30
C GLU A 85 4.27 -3.83 -4.22
N THR A 86 4.37 -4.54 -3.10
CA THR A 86 3.81 -5.88 -2.94
C THR A 86 2.29 -5.90 -2.71
N VAL A 87 1.71 -4.79 -2.28
CA VAL A 87 0.26 -4.69 -2.02
C VAL A 87 -0.41 -3.76 -3.04
N GLY A 88 -0.06 -2.47 -3.03
CA GLY A 88 -0.76 -1.46 -3.84
C GLY A 88 -0.55 -1.67 -5.34
N VAL A 89 0.72 -1.69 -5.77
CA VAL A 89 1.06 -1.83 -7.19
C VAL A 89 0.78 -3.25 -7.69
N ALA A 90 1.07 -4.27 -6.89
CA ALA A 90 0.69 -5.65 -7.21
C ALA A 90 -0.82 -5.80 -7.44
N ALA A 91 -1.65 -5.13 -6.64
CA ALA A 91 -3.09 -5.14 -6.83
C ALA A 91 -3.50 -4.48 -8.15
N LEU A 92 -3.00 -3.27 -8.43
CA LEU A 92 -3.28 -2.60 -9.71
C LEU A 92 -2.84 -3.44 -10.92
N ASN A 93 -1.70 -4.10 -10.83
CA ASN A 93 -1.17 -4.92 -11.94
C ASN A 93 -1.98 -6.19 -12.17
N ARG A 94 -2.53 -6.79 -11.11
CA ARG A 94 -3.32 -8.04 -11.18
C ARG A 94 -4.82 -7.83 -11.35
N ALA A 95 -5.30 -6.59 -11.28
CA ALA A 95 -6.71 -6.27 -11.44
C ALA A 95 -7.29 -6.86 -12.73
N SER A 96 -8.40 -7.57 -12.57
CA SER A 96 -9.09 -8.30 -13.62
C SER A 96 -10.55 -7.85 -13.78
N SER A 97 -11.23 -8.34 -14.82
CA SER A 97 -12.67 -8.09 -15.00
C SER A 97 -13.53 -8.76 -13.92
N ALA A 98 -13.04 -9.81 -13.26
CA ALA A 98 -13.75 -10.44 -12.14
C ALA A 98 -13.74 -9.50 -10.92
N ASP A 99 -12.61 -8.84 -10.66
CA ASP A 99 -12.47 -7.85 -9.60
C ASP A 99 -13.37 -6.64 -9.84
N HIS A 100 -13.57 -6.23 -11.10
CA HIS A 100 -14.51 -5.16 -11.41
C HIS A 100 -15.96 -5.49 -10.96
N ARG A 101 -16.41 -6.74 -11.15
CA ARG A 101 -17.75 -7.17 -10.67
C ARG A 101 -17.85 -7.10 -9.15
N LEU A 102 -16.77 -7.44 -8.45
CA LEU A 102 -16.68 -7.34 -6.99
C LEU A 102 -16.73 -5.89 -6.51
N ASN A 103 -16.06 -4.97 -7.20
CA ASN A 103 -16.14 -3.55 -6.89
C ASN A 103 -17.58 -3.03 -7.06
N VAL A 104 -18.26 -3.40 -8.15
CA VAL A 104 -19.69 -3.05 -8.35
C VAL A 104 -20.59 -3.64 -7.25
N LEU A 105 -20.34 -4.87 -6.82
CA LEU A 105 -21.07 -5.47 -5.70
C LEU A 105 -20.82 -4.70 -4.41
N LEU A 106 -19.56 -4.39 -4.11
CA LEU A 106 -19.21 -3.65 -2.91
C LEU A 106 -19.81 -2.25 -2.89
N GLU A 107 -19.84 -1.54 -4.01
CA GLU A 107 -20.52 -0.25 -4.12
C GLU A 107 -22.01 -0.34 -3.80
N LYS A 108 -22.69 -1.41 -4.26
CA LYS A 108 -24.09 -1.64 -3.93
C LYS A 108 -24.29 -1.89 -2.44
N ILE A 109 -23.47 -2.75 -1.85
CA ILE A 109 -23.47 -3.02 -0.41
C ILE A 109 -23.25 -1.74 0.38
N ALA A 110 -22.24 -0.94 0.00
CA ALA A 110 -21.90 0.31 0.66
C ALA A 110 -23.05 1.32 0.59
N ARG A 111 -23.76 1.41 -0.53
CA ARG A 111 -24.96 2.26 -0.65
C ARG A 111 -26.14 1.75 0.18
N GLU A 112 -26.33 0.44 0.23
CA GLU A 112 -27.42 -0.18 0.99
C GLU A 112 -27.27 0.07 2.50
N ILE A 113 -26.05 0.00 3.03
CA ILE A 113 -25.78 0.21 4.46
C ILE A 113 -25.44 1.66 4.83
N ASP A 114 -25.57 2.60 3.89
CA ASP A 114 -25.13 4.00 4.04
C ASP A 114 -23.71 4.11 4.61
N TYR A 115 -22.77 3.42 3.95
CA TYR A 115 -21.38 3.31 4.43
C TYR A 115 -20.72 4.70 4.49
N PRO A 116 -20.28 5.15 5.68
CA PRO A 116 -19.91 6.56 5.90
C PRO A 116 -18.48 6.92 5.44
N LEU A 117 -17.72 5.97 4.90
CA LEU A 117 -16.36 6.18 4.39
C LEU A 117 -16.30 5.92 2.88
N LEU A 118 -15.18 6.28 2.27
CA LEU A 118 -14.91 5.92 0.87
C LEU A 118 -14.92 4.39 0.74
N THR A 119 -15.75 3.85 -0.14
CA THR A 119 -15.79 2.42 -0.43
C THR A 119 -14.40 1.93 -0.86
N PRO A 120 -13.85 0.89 -0.22
CA PRO A 120 -12.53 0.38 -0.59
C PRO A 120 -12.55 -0.25 -1.98
N THR A 121 -11.42 -0.18 -2.68
CA THR A 121 -11.22 -0.97 -3.91
C THR A 121 -11.09 -2.43 -3.51
N VAL A 122 -11.80 -3.34 -4.18
CA VAL A 122 -11.73 -4.78 -3.93
C VAL A 122 -10.82 -5.46 -4.93
N ILE A 123 -10.00 -6.40 -4.47
CA ILE A 123 -9.25 -7.29 -5.34
C ILE A 123 -9.15 -8.71 -4.81
N SER A 124 -9.24 -9.69 -5.71
CA SER A 124 -9.07 -11.11 -5.42
C SER A 124 -7.58 -11.48 -5.40
N LEU A 125 -6.83 -10.93 -4.44
CA LEU A 125 -5.38 -11.10 -4.34
C LEU A 125 -4.93 -11.81 -3.04
N SER A 126 -5.83 -12.02 -2.09
CA SER A 126 -5.42 -12.53 -0.78
C SER A 126 -4.93 -13.99 -0.88
N GLN A 127 -3.77 -14.24 -0.26
CA GLN A 127 -3.20 -15.58 -0.09
C GLN A 127 -3.67 -16.26 1.20
N GLN A 128 -4.39 -15.54 2.05
CA GLN A 128 -4.88 -16.02 3.34
C GLN A 128 -6.41 -15.91 3.37
N TYR A 129 -6.92 -15.03 4.24
CA TYR A 129 -8.32 -14.70 4.39
C TYR A 129 -8.59 -13.27 3.92
N PHE A 130 -9.83 -12.79 4.10
CA PHE A 130 -10.17 -11.40 3.87
C PHE A 130 -9.26 -10.46 4.67
N CYS A 131 -8.83 -9.35 4.07
CA CYS A 131 -8.07 -8.33 4.79
C CYS A 131 -8.21 -6.94 4.16
N ILE A 132 -8.24 -5.91 5.01
CA ILE A 132 -8.25 -4.51 4.57
C ILE A 132 -6.92 -3.79 4.83
N TYR A 133 -6.27 -3.35 3.76
CA TYR A 133 -5.14 -2.42 3.80
C TYR A 133 -5.65 -0.98 3.80
N ARG A 134 -6.00 -0.49 5.00
CA ARG A 134 -6.60 0.85 5.23
C ARG A 134 -5.82 2.00 4.56
N GLN A 135 -4.50 1.95 4.64
CA GLN A 135 -3.58 2.92 4.04
C GLN A 135 -3.63 3.00 2.51
N PHE A 136 -4.25 2.01 1.86
CA PHE A 136 -4.50 1.96 0.42
C PHE A 136 -6.00 1.99 0.11
N ASN A 137 -6.86 2.04 1.14
CA ASN A 137 -8.28 1.76 1.04
C ASN A 137 -8.58 0.53 0.16
N LEU A 138 -7.82 -0.54 0.37
CA LEU A 138 -7.83 -1.75 -0.46
C LEU A 138 -8.31 -2.94 0.36
N LEU A 139 -9.36 -3.59 -0.09
CA LEU A 139 -9.91 -4.82 0.49
C LEU A 139 -9.49 -6.01 -0.38
N CYS A 140 -8.69 -6.90 0.18
CA CYS A 140 -8.22 -8.10 -0.48
C CYS A 140 -9.09 -9.28 -0.05
N ILE A 141 -9.60 -10.04 -1.01
CA ILE A 141 -10.38 -11.26 -0.76
C ILE A 141 -9.68 -12.49 -1.35
N PRO A 142 -10.06 -13.71 -0.93
CA PRO A 142 -9.53 -14.94 -1.53
C PRO A 142 -9.79 -15.01 -3.04
N LEU A 143 -8.83 -15.59 -3.78
CA LEU A 143 -8.81 -15.63 -5.26
C LEU A 143 -10.12 -16.08 -5.91
N VAL A 144 -10.79 -17.06 -5.32
CA VAL A 144 -12.00 -17.67 -5.89
C VAL A 144 -13.29 -17.17 -5.24
N GLU A 145 -13.21 -16.30 -4.24
CA GLU A 145 -14.37 -15.88 -3.46
C GLU A 145 -15.43 -15.19 -4.33
N GLY A 146 -15.00 -14.41 -5.33
CA GLY A 146 -15.93 -13.74 -6.25
C GLY A 146 -16.78 -14.65 -7.12
N HIS A 147 -16.52 -15.97 -7.13
CA HIS A 147 -17.37 -16.95 -7.81
C HIS A 147 -18.50 -17.49 -6.93
N PHE A 148 -18.31 -17.52 -5.61
CA PHE A 148 -19.21 -18.23 -4.69
C PHE A 148 -19.89 -17.30 -3.69
N LEU A 149 -19.23 -16.21 -3.28
CA LEU A 149 -19.73 -15.22 -2.33
C LEU A 149 -20.26 -15.84 -1.02
N LEU A 150 -19.68 -16.97 -0.61
CA LEU A 150 -20.11 -17.70 0.59
C LEU A 150 -19.77 -16.94 1.87
N HIS A 151 -18.73 -16.10 1.80
CA HIS A 151 -18.20 -15.35 2.94
C HIS A 151 -18.58 -13.87 2.86
N LEU A 152 -19.75 -13.53 2.29
CA LEU A 152 -20.29 -12.17 2.33
C LEU A 152 -20.30 -11.55 3.73
N PRO A 153 -20.66 -12.26 4.82
CA PRO A 153 -20.56 -11.71 6.17
C PRO A 153 -19.16 -11.21 6.55
N ASP A 154 -18.10 -11.87 6.07
CA ASP A 154 -16.72 -11.47 6.34
C ASP A 154 -16.32 -10.23 5.54
N LEU A 155 -16.94 -10.00 4.38
CA LEU A 155 -16.79 -8.74 3.66
C LEU A 155 -17.38 -7.56 4.47
N TYR A 156 -18.53 -7.73 5.12
CA TYR A 156 -19.05 -6.73 6.06
C TYR A 156 -18.13 -6.57 7.29
N HIS A 157 -17.54 -7.67 7.79
CA HIS A 157 -16.56 -7.62 8.87
C HIS A 157 -15.36 -6.72 8.51
N GLU A 158 -14.79 -6.91 7.31
CA GLU A 158 -13.69 -6.09 6.83
C GLU A 158 -14.06 -4.63 6.61
N LEU A 159 -15.28 -4.35 6.11
CA LEU A 159 -15.79 -2.98 6.00
C LEU A 159 -15.93 -2.30 7.36
N ALA A 160 -16.14 -3.05 8.43
CA ALA A 160 -16.26 -2.52 9.79
C ALA A 160 -14.91 -2.25 10.47
N HIS A 161 -13.83 -2.93 10.07
CA HIS A 161 -12.50 -2.77 10.65
C HIS A 161 -11.99 -1.32 10.75
N PRO A 162 -12.19 -0.45 9.73
CA PRO A 162 -11.85 0.97 9.82
C PRO A 162 -12.49 1.71 11.01
N PHE A 163 -13.68 1.30 11.47
CA PHE A 163 -14.37 1.94 12.60
C PHE A 163 -13.87 1.47 13.96
N LEU A 164 -13.52 0.19 14.08
CA LEU A 164 -13.19 -0.42 15.37
C LEU A 164 -11.83 0.03 15.91
N LEU A 165 -10.88 0.33 15.01
CA LEU A 165 -9.55 0.83 15.38
C LEU A 165 -9.52 2.35 15.62
N ARG A 166 -10.66 3.04 15.49
CA ARG A 166 -10.84 4.42 15.98
C ARG A 166 -11.06 4.48 17.50
N LYS A 167 -11.12 3.32 18.20
CA LYS A 167 -11.34 3.22 19.64
C LYS A 167 -10.07 2.83 20.41
N THR A 168 -9.07 3.71 20.36
CA THR A 168 -8.07 3.90 21.43
C THR A 168 -8.07 5.39 21.79
N ILE A 169 -9.19 5.81 22.40
CA ILE A 169 -9.44 6.62 23.62
C ILE A 169 -8.18 7.21 24.32
N PRO A 170 -8.18 8.39 25.01
CA PRO A 170 -9.23 9.38 25.32
C PRO A 170 -9.03 10.79 24.72
#